data_AF-A0A0L6UDR2-F1
#
_entry.id   AF-A0A0L6UDR2-F1
#
_cell.length_a   1.000
_cell.length_b   1.000
_cell.length_c   1.000
_cell.angle_alpha   90.00
_cell.angle_beta   90.00
_cell.angle_gamma   90.00
#
_symmetry.space_group_name_H-M   'P 1'
#
loop_
_entity.id
_entity.type
_entity.pdbx_description
1 polymer ?
#
loop_
_entity_poly.entity_id
_entity_poly.type
_entity_poly.pdbx_seq_one_letter_code
_entity_poly.pdbx_strand_id
1 'polypeptide(L)'
;MDLPWVSFPWIPFSGVCIIVGLVSFHFRYRILAYLPPSFQSRFAQYAPLSFSYTLIVFQLGVPDFEAAQMAGFESSDFSINNNLTQDDHRQLDIEEVRRIMLQKNCTFDEARLIRHKRHLKRNGIDPATGLPTDKKAITSLA
;
A
#
# COMPACT_ATOMS: atom_id res chain seq x y z
N MET A 1 -13.66 -44.14 45.15
CA MET A 1 -13.57 -45.00 43.96
C MET A 1 -12.71 -44.23 42.98
N ASP A 2 -11.40 -44.25 43.22
CA ASP A 2 -10.45 -43.43 42.48
C ASP A 2 -9.93 -44.26 41.30
N LEU A 3 -10.22 -43.80 40.08
CA LEU A 3 -9.93 -44.51 38.83
C LEU A 3 -8.40 -44.48 38.55
N PRO A 4 -7.68 -45.61 38.57
CA PRO A 4 -6.22 -45.62 38.63
C PRO A 4 -5.45 -45.49 37.29
N TRP A 5 -6.08 -45.02 36.20
CA TRP A 5 -5.49 -45.23 34.84
C TRP A 5 -5.39 -44.01 33.92
N VAL A 6 -5.62 -42.77 34.39
CA VAL A 6 -5.48 -41.57 33.53
C VAL A 6 -4.40 -40.63 34.05
N SER A 7 -3.20 -41.16 34.24
CA SER A 7 -1.99 -40.34 34.34
C SER A 7 -1.08 -40.65 33.15
N PHE A 8 -1.54 -40.32 31.94
CA PHE A 8 -0.63 -40.18 30.81
C PHE A 8 0.00 -38.79 30.92
N PRO A 9 1.29 -38.68 31.31
CA PRO A 9 1.95 -37.39 31.54
C PRO A 9 2.08 -36.53 30.27
N TRP A 10 1.76 -37.08 29.10
CA TRP A 10 1.79 -36.39 27.82
C TRP A 10 0.46 -35.70 27.45
N ILE A 11 -0.65 -36.10 28.05
CA ILE A 11 -1.96 -35.43 27.88
C ILE A 11 -1.94 -33.98 28.37
N PRO A 12 -1.33 -33.63 29.53
CA PRO A 12 -1.20 -32.23 29.91
C PRO A 12 -0.24 -31.47 28.99
N PHE A 13 0.85 -32.11 28.52
CA PHE A 13 1.79 -31.47 27.59
C PHE A 13 1.16 -31.17 26.23
N SER A 14 0.39 -32.12 25.67
CA SER A 14 -0.34 -31.91 24.42
C SER A 14 -1.44 -30.86 24.58
N GLY A 15 -2.15 -30.85 25.71
CA GLY A 15 -3.12 -29.81 26.05
C GLY A 15 -2.49 -28.42 26.14
N VAL A 16 -1.35 -28.29 26.82
CA VAL A 16 -0.59 -27.03 26.89
C VAL A 16 -0.13 -26.58 25.51
N CYS A 17 0.39 -27.47 24.67
CA CYS A 17 0.78 -27.15 23.30
C CYS A 17 -0.41 -26.68 22.45
N ILE A 18 -1.59 -27.30 22.59
CA ILE A 18 -2.81 -26.88 21.90
C ILE A 18 -3.27 -25.52 22.40
N ILE A 19 -3.25 -25.28 23.72
CA ILE A 19 -3.61 -23.99 24.31
C ILE A 19 -2.63 -22.90 23.86
N VAL A 20 -1.33 -23.15 23.90
CA VAL A 20 -0.30 -22.22 23.39
C VAL A 20 -0.48 -21.97 21.90
N GLY A 21 -0.82 -23.00 21.11
CA GLY A 21 -1.14 -22.87 19.69
C GLY A 21 -2.38 -22.00 19.46
N LEU A 22 -3.45 -22.22 20.23
CA LEU A 22 -4.69 -21.43 20.16
C LEU A 22 -4.48 -19.99 20.62
N VAL A 23 -3.73 -19.77 21.70
CA VAL A 23 -3.36 -18.44 22.20
C VAL A 23 -2.46 -17.74 21.19
N SER A 24 -1.46 -18.42 20.62
CA SER A 24 -0.60 -17.87 19.58
C SER A 24 -1.37 -17.56 18.30
N PHE A 25 -2.37 -18.38 17.96
CA PHE A 25 -3.26 -18.14 16.82
C PHE A 25 -4.24 -16.99 17.10
N HIS A 26 -4.73 -16.86 18.33
CA HIS A 26 -5.62 -15.78 18.75
C HIS A 26 -4.88 -14.44 18.84
N PHE A 27 -3.65 -14.43 19.37
CA PHE A 27 -2.79 -13.25 19.48
C PHE A 27 -1.80 -13.11 18.33
N ARG A 28 -1.96 -13.88 17.24
CA ARG A 28 -1.06 -13.87 16.07
C ARG A 28 -0.78 -12.45 15.57
N TYR A 29 -1.77 -11.58 15.68
CA TYR A 29 -1.75 -10.17 15.28
C TYR A 29 -0.76 -9.31 16.08
N ARG A 30 -0.63 -9.54 17.39
CA ARG A 30 0.33 -8.80 18.23
C ARG A 30 1.75 -9.32 18.08
N ILE A 31 1.91 -10.61 17.79
CA ILE A 31 3.22 -11.25 17.67
C ILE A 31 3.92 -10.84 16.37
N LEU A 32 3.17 -10.72 15.27
CA LEU A 32 3.69 -10.29 13.96
C LEU A 32 4.36 -8.90 13.98
N ALA A 33 3.92 -8.00 14.86
CA ALA A 33 4.44 -6.64 14.98
C ALA A 33 5.88 -6.59 15.52
N TYR A 34 6.32 -7.60 16.27
CA TYR A 34 7.67 -7.68 16.84
C TYR A 34 8.63 -8.53 15.99
N LEU A 35 8.18 -9.08 14.85
CA LEU A 35 9.00 -9.95 14.01
C LEU A 35 9.88 -9.18 13.01
N PRO A 36 11.05 -9.71 12.65
CA PRO A 36 11.92 -9.11 11.64
C PRO A 36 11.26 -9.00 10.24
N PRO A 37 11.61 -7.99 9.43
CA PRO A 37 10.98 -7.72 8.13
C PRO A 37 11.04 -8.90 7.14
N SER A 38 12.10 -9.71 7.22
CA SER A 38 12.33 -10.87 6.34
C SER A 38 11.26 -11.96 6.49
N PHE A 39 10.66 -12.07 7.67
CA PHE A 39 9.60 -13.06 7.95
C PHE A 39 8.20 -12.49 7.69
N GLN A 40 8.01 -11.18 7.87
CA GLN A 40 6.73 -10.52 7.62
C GLN A 40 6.28 -10.64 6.16
N SER A 41 7.22 -10.56 5.20
CA SER A 41 6.92 -10.69 3.77
C SER A 41 6.33 -12.04 3.37
N ARG A 42 6.71 -13.12 4.07
CA ARG A 42 6.22 -14.49 3.78
C ARG A 42 4.84 -14.77 4.37
N PHE A 43 4.48 -14.08 5.46
CA PHE A 43 3.20 -14.24 6.15
C PHE A 43 2.19 -13.12 5.87
N ALA A 44 2.55 -12.16 5.00
CA ALA A 44 1.69 -11.07 4.57
C ALA A 44 0.34 -11.54 3.98
N GLN A 45 0.27 -12.77 3.46
CA GLN A 45 -0.95 -13.38 2.92
C GLN A 45 -1.99 -13.77 3.99
N TYR A 46 -1.62 -13.86 5.27
CA TYR A 46 -2.49 -14.35 6.36
C TYR A 46 -2.77 -13.30 7.46
N ALA A 47 -2.19 -12.11 7.35
CA ALA A 47 -2.42 -11.03 8.30
C ALA A 47 -3.69 -10.24 7.93
N PRO A 48 -4.71 -10.14 8.80
CA PRO A 48 -5.77 -9.17 8.64
C PRO A 48 -5.18 -7.80 8.93
N LEU A 49 -5.07 -7.01 7.87
CA LEU A 49 -5.89 -5.82 7.75
C LEU A 49 -5.86 -4.77 8.92
N SER A 50 -4.75 -4.60 9.63
CA SER A 50 -4.54 -3.38 10.43
C SER A 50 -3.16 -2.79 10.22
N PHE A 51 -2.11 -3.63 10.24
CA PHE A 51 -0.77 -3.23 9.77
C PHE A 51 -0.62 -3.37 8.25
N SER A 52 -1.44 -4.26 7.68
CA SER A 52 -1.55 -4.47 6.25
C SER A 52 -2.66 -3.62 5.63
N TYR A 53 -3.45 -2.83 6.37
CA TYR A 53 -4.44 -1.95 5.74
C TYR A 53 -3.74 -0.84 4.94
N THR A 54 -2.68 -0.23 5.48
CA THR A 54 -1.91 0.79 4.77
C THR A 54 -1.10 0.28 3.58
N LEU A 55 -0.80 -1.03 3.48
CA LEU A 55 -0.17 -1.61 2.29
C LEU A 55 -1.14 -2.38 1.37
N ILE A 56 -2.24 -2.93 1.90
CA ILE A 56 -3.25 -3.68 1.14
C ILE A 56 -4.34 -2.73 0.60
N VAL A 57 -4.79 -1.71 1.33
CA VAL A 57 -5.63 -0.62 0.75
C VAL A 57 -4.85 0.14 -0.31
N PHE A 58 -3.54 0.31 -0.11
CA PHE A 58 -2.60 0.85 -1.09
C PHE A 58 -2.41 -0.05 -2.33
N GLN A 59 -2.90 -1.29 -2.30
CA GLN A 59 -2.80 -2.28 -3.38
C GLN A 59 -4.17 -2.66 -3.99
N LEU A 60 -5.31 -2.42 -3.31
CA LEU A 60 -6.63 -2.90 -3.72
C LEU A 60 -7.63 -1.86 -4.23
N GLY A 61 -7.21 -0.61 -4.36
CA GLY A 61 -7.92 0.35 -5.21
C GLY A 61 -8.87 1.28 -4.46
N VAL A 62 -8.85 2.51 -4.98
CA VAL A 62 -9.50 3.73 -4.49
C VAL A 62 -8.89 4.24 -3.18
N PRO A 63 -7.80 5.03 -3.26
CA PRO A 63 -7.32 5.76 -2.12
C PRO A 63 -8.23 6.97 -1.93
N ASP A 64 -9.05 6.91 -0.90
CA ASP A 64 -9.61 8.12 -0.31
C ASP A 64 -8.45 9.08 0.01
N PHE A 65 -8.74 10.38 0.01
CA PHE A 65 -7.74 11.41 0.26
C PHE A 65 -7.00 11.18 1.59
N GLU A 66 -7.65 10.60 2.59
CA GLU A 66 -7.07 10.29 3.91
C GLU A 66 -6.04 9.16 3.79
N ALA A 67 -6.41 8.10 3.06
CA ALA A 67 -5.50 7.00 2.77
C ALA A 67 -4.30 7.48 1.94
N ALA A 68 -4.50 8.39 0.99
CA ALA A 68 -3.43 8.97 0.18
C ALA A 68 -2.44 9.81 1.02
N GLN A 69 -2.93 10.54 2.02
CA GLN A 69 -2.09 11.30 2.94
C GLN A 69 -1.23 10.38 3.81
N MET A 70 -1.85 9.38 4.46
CA MET A 70 -1.12 8.39 5.28
C MET A 70 -0.06 7.61 4.47
N ALA A 71 -0.33 7.45 3.18
CA ALA A 71 0.52 6.80 2.20
C ALA A 71 1.71 7.65 1.72
N GLY A 72 1.81 8.92 2.12
CA GLY A 72 2.89 9.82 1.74
C GLY A 72 2.76 10.40 0.32
N PHE A 73 1.54 10.48 -0.22
CA PHE A 73 1.26 11.19 -1.48
C PHE A 73 1.05 12.70 -1.24
N GLU A 74 1.92 13.32 -0.45
CA GLU A 74 1.94 14.75 -0.11
C GLU A 74 3.37 15.28 -0.24
N SER A 75 3.52 16.53 -0.69
CA SER A 75 4.81 17.24 -0.77
C SER A 75 4.64 18.71 -0.38
N SER A 76 5.75 19.46 -0.26
CA SER A 76 5.70 20.90 0.06
C SER A 76 4.86 21.70 -0.93
N ASP A 77 4.89 21.30 -2.20
CA ASP A 77 4.23 22.01 -3.29
C ASP A 77 2.86 21.40 -3.63
N PHE A 78 2.50 20.29 -2.99
CA PHE A 78 1.23 19.61 -3.21
C PHE A 78 0.65 19.07 -1.91
N SER A 79 -0.38 19.74 -1.41
CA SER A 79 -1.11 19.31 -0.22
C SER A 79 -2.55 18.93 -0.56
N ILE A 80 -3.02 17.85 0.07
CA ILE A 80 -4.36 17.31 -0.11
C ILE A 80 -5.31 17.77 1.03
N ASN A 81 -4.78 18.40 2.09
CA ASN A 81 -5.52 18.76 3.31
C ASN A 81 -6.83 19.54 3.06
N ASN A 82 -6.87 20.40 2.04
CA ASN A 82 -8.09 21.15 1.71
C ASN A 82 -9.21 20.26 1.16
N ASN A 83 -8.89 19.18 0.44
CA ASN A 83 -9.90 18.26 -0.10
C ASN A 83 -10.50 17.39 1.02
N LEU A 84 -9.71 17.06 2.05
CA LEU A 84 -10.17 16.35 3.25
C LEU A 84 -11.19 17.15 4.05
N THR A 85 -11.00 18.47 4.15
CA THR A 85 -11.88 19.35 4.92
C THR A 85 -13.17 19.72 4.18
N GLN A 86 -13.22 19.54 2.86
CA GLN A 86 -14.35 19.90 2.01
C GLN A 86 -15.28 18.72 1.67
N ASP A 87 -15.09 17.55 2.29
CA ASP A 87 -15.85 16.32 2.01
C ASP A 87 -15.86 15.97 0.51
N ASP A 88 -14.69 16.11 -0.13
CA ASP A 88 -14.54 15.85 -1.54
C ASP A 88 -14.44 14.35 -1.80
N HIS A 89 -15.38 13.82 -2.60
CA HIS A 89 -15.43 12.40 -2.96
C HIS A 89 -14.75 12.08 -4.30
N ARG A 90 -14.04 13.03 -4.91
CA ARG A 90 -13.29 12.77 -6.15
C ARG A 90 -12.19 11.74 -5.90
N GLN A 91 -12.14 10.72 -6.75
CA GLN A 91 -11.12 9.68 -6.66
C GLN A 91 -9.76 10.18 -7.15
N LEU A 92 -8.72 9.94 -6.36
CA LEU A 92 -7.34 10.25 -6.74
C LEU A 92 -6.74 9.08 -7.54
N ASP A 93 -6.39 9.33 -8.80
CA ASP A 93 -5.68 8.36 -9.63
C ASP A 93 -4.17 8.37 -9.28
N ILE A 94 -3.80 7.63 -8.24
CA ILE A 94 -2.40 7.50 -7.77
C ILE A 94 -1.73 6.19 -8.15
N GLU A 95 -2.44 5.25 -8.76
CA GLU A 95 -1.90 3.92 -9.04
C GLU A 95 -0.70 3.97 -9.99
N GLU A 96 -0.74 4.83 -11.01
CA GLU A 96 0.40 5.02 -11.91
C GLU A 96 1.59 5.70 -11.21
N VAL A 97 1.33 6.68 -10.34
CA VAL A 97 2.38 7.40 -9.58
C VAL A 97 3.08 6.43 -8.63
N ARG A 98 2.30 5.65 -7.88
CA ARG A 98 2.76 4.59 -6.99
C ARG A 98 3.66 3.59 -7.71
N ARG A 99 3.22 3.11 -8.88
CA ARG A 99 4.00 2.19 -9.71
C ARG A 99 5.34 2.80 -10.12
N ILE A 100 5.35 4.09 -10.47
CA ILE A 100 6.59 4.80 -10.83
C ILE A 100 7.52 4.92 -9.63
N MET A 101 7.00 5.28 -8.44
CA MET A 101 7.78 5.37 -7.21
C MET A 101 8.45 4.02 -6.90
N LEU A 102 7.70 2.91 -6.98
CA LEU A 102 8.24 1.57 -6.74
C LEU A 102 9.26 1.13 -7.80
N GLN A 103 9.01 1.43 -9.09
CA GLN A 103 9.89 1.01 -10.18
C GLN A 103 11.19 1.81 -10.24
N LYS A 104 11.13 3.10 -9.91
CA LYS A 104 12.25 4.04 -10.08
C LYS A 104 12.88 4.49 -8.76
N ASN A 105 12.33 4.04 -7.63
CA ASN A 105 12.76 4.43 -6.29
C ASN A 105 12.93 5.95 -6.17
N CYS A 106 11.88 6.68 -6.53
CA CYS A 106 11.87 8.14 -6.62
C CYS A 106 10.78 8.75 -5.74
N THR A 107 10.91 10.05 -5.47
CA THR A 107 9.97 10.80 -4.64
C THR A 107 8.62 10.99 -5.34
N PHE A 108 7.61 11.42 -4.58
CA PHE A 108 6.25 11.65 -5.10
C PHE A 108 6.22 12.66 -6.25
N ASP A 109 6.90 13.80 -6.12
CA ASP A 109 6.90 14.85 -7.14
C ASP A 109 7.62 14.42 -8.41
N GLU A 110 8.75 13.70 -8.28
CA GLU A 110 9.44 13.11 -9.42
C GLU A 110 8.57 12.08 -10.14
N ALA A 111 7.87 11.22 -9.37
CA ALA A 111 6.97 10.24 -9.93
C ALA A 111 5.80 10.89 -10.67
N ARG A 112 5.25 11.99 -10.14
CA ARG A 112 4.22 12.80 -10.81
C ARG A 112 4.73 13.44 -12.09
N LEU A 113 5.94 14.01 -12.07
CA LEU A 113 6.57 14.57 -13.26
C LEU A 113 6.76 13.50 -14.36
N ILE A 114 7.22 12.31 -13.97
CA ILE A 114 7.41 11.19 -14.90
C ILE A 114 6.07 10.71 -15.46
N ARG A 115 5.03 10.59 -14.62
CA ARG A 115 3.65 10.28 -15.07
C ARG A 115 3.17 11.31 -16.09
N HIS A 116 3.37 12.59 -15.80
CA HIS A 116 2.95 13.68 -16.69
C HIS A 116 3.68 13.62 -18.04
N LYS A 117 5.00 13.44 -18.04
CA LYS A 117 5.80 13.27 -19.27
C LYS A 117 5.34 12.06 -20.09
N ARG A 118 5.01 10.95 -19.43
CA ARG A 118 4.43 9.77 -20.09
C ARG A 118 3.06 10.06 -20.70
N HIS A 119 2.23 10.85 -20.01
CA HIS A 119 0.93 11.26 -20.52
C HIS A 119 1.05 12.14 -21.76
N LEU A 120 1.93 13.15 -21.74
CA LEU A 120 2.22 13.99 -22.92
C LEU A 120 2.69 13.15 -24.11
N LYS A 121 3.69 12.29 -23.88
CA LYS A 121 4.24 11.43 -24.93
C LYS A 121 3.18 10.50 -25.55
N ARG A 122 2.28 9.93 -24.72
CA ARG A 122 1.17 9.08 -25.19
C ARG A 122 0.19 9.83 -26.09
N ASN A 123 0.02 11.14 -25.87
CA ASN A 123 -0.86 11.99 -26.66
C ASN A 123 -0.14 12.70 -27.82
N GLY A 124 1.08 12.25 -28.19
CA GLY A 124 1.81 12.86 -29.30
C GLY A 124 2.29 14.28 -29.02
N ILE A 125 2.56 14.61 -27.76
CA ILE A 125 3.19 15.87 -27.34
C ILE A 125 4.59 15.57 -26.85
N ASP A 126 5.57 16.37 -27.27
CA ASP A 126 6.94 16.25 -26.78
C ASP A 126 7.03 16.69 -25.30
N PRO A 127 7.45 15.82 -24.37
CA PRO A 127 7.52 16.14 -22.94
C PRO A 127 8.58 17.18 -22.56
N ALA A 128 9.52 17.52 -23.45
CA ALA A 128 10.53 18.55 -23.19
C ALA A 128 10.07 19.94 -23.65
N THR A 129 9.55 20.04 -24.88
CA THR A 129 9.12 21.32 -25.46
C THR A 129 7.64 21.64 -25.24
N GLY A 130 6.80 20.64 -24.95
CA GLY A 130 5.34 20.79 -24.85
C GLY A 130 4.65 20.97 -26.20
N LEU A 131 5.37 20.86 -27.32
CA LEU A 131 4.82 21.01 -28.67
C LEU A 131 4.25 19.68 -29.18
N PRO A 132 3.22 19.73 -30.06
CA PRO A 132 2.76 18.54 -30.76
C PRO A 132 3.87 17.94 -31.62
N THR A 133 4.00 16.63 -31.59
CA THR A 133 4.91 15.85 -32.45
C THR A 133 4.33 15.65 -33.86
N ASP A 134 3.04 15.97 -34.06
CA ASP A 134 2.40 15.88 -35.37
C ASP A 134 2.92 16.98 -36.30
N LYS A 135 3.40 16.56 -37.49
CA LYS A 135 3.87 17.45 -38.55
C LYS A 135 2.77 18.34 -39.13
N LYS A 136 1.50 17.96 -38.95
CA LYS A 136 0.34 18.73 -39.40
C LYS A 136 -0.16 19.71 -38.35
N ALA A 137 0.39 19.70 -37.14
CA ALA A 137 0.00 20.67 -36.13
C ALA A 137 0.51 22.06 -36.53
N ILE A 138 -0.44 22.99 -36.69
CA ILE A 138 -0.13 24.40 -36.92
C ILE A 138 0.29 25.01 -35.59
N THR A 139 1.59 25.22 -35.40
CA THR A 139 2.17 25.73 -34.14
C THR A 139 2.46 27.23 -34.18
N SER A 140 2.34 27.87 -35.34
CA SER A 140 2.33 29.33 -35.49
C SER A 140 1.35 29.74 -36.59
N LEU A 141 0.65 30.86 -36.36
CA LEU A 141 -0.05 31.60 -37.41
C LEU A 141 0.94 32.67 -37.89
N ALA A 142 1.34 32.57 -39.16
CA ALA A 142 2.12 33.61 -39.83
C ALA A 142 1.26 34.87 -40.04
#